data_AF-A0A960JPS7-F1
#
_entry.id   AF-A0A960JPS7-F1
#
_cell.length_a   1.000
_cell.length_b   1.000
_cell.length_c   1.000
_cell.angle_alpha   90.00
_cell.angle_beta   90.00
_cell.angle_gamma   90.00
#
_symmetry.space_group_name_H-M   'P 1'
#
loop_
_entity.id
_entity.type
_entity.pdbx_description
1 polymer ?
#
loop_
_entity_poly.entity_id
_entity_poly.type
_entity_poly.pdbx_seq_one_letter_code
_entity_poly.pdbx_strand_id
1 'polypeptide(L)'
;MTPAELLDRRVPDVTGSEGLTSELGAEIDWLAGRFAPWTSGEAPVDPGVRVRALVQAGRAMEARQHLGNVGVGPTTTQGWVAAAWAVSRTGPAEVADRLMQRGPGGGERDGFLFQGDVPLGPRSLSVGLLELARGNHDAAIGLLGEAVSVGDLRGPAWGARARLELGRVLGDGSGLDLDENARAVGRRARLSARTFFEASGYRHLAAVTARLIEPSSPTTGCDVPAIAEPWVGHLVPGPQWTVGFGVAPAVTLPASRGLVFVRELVRRGGEQVSAIELDRLEERLESTAGRPRRGPDREELETMIAEGATAGDLRERIFDERTRSRVSKSVRRTIERIESVHPLLGRHLRDTIGTGNYCGYTGPARIAWRLDGDADADPAER
;
A
#
# COMPACT_ATOMS: atom_id res chain seq x y z
N MET A 1 21.66 -33.19 -3.18
CA MET A 1 21.30 -31.85 -3.69
C MET A 1 21.03 -30.99 -2.48
N THR A 2 21.83 -29.96 -2.25
CA THR A 2 21.70 -29.12 -1.06
C THR A 2 20.52 -28.15 -1.22
N PRO A 3 19.93 -27.63 -0.13
CA PRO A 3 18.92 -26.58 -0.20
C PRO A 3 19.37 -25.34 -1.01
N ALA A 4 20.66 -25.00 -0.90
CA ALA A 4 21.27 -23.94 -1.72
C ALA A 4 21.24 -24.28 -3.21
N GLU A 5 21.56 -25.52 -3.61
CA GLU A 5 21.47 -25.94 -5.00
C GLU A 5 20.03 -25.92 -5.56
N LEU A 6 19.02 -26.17 -4.72
CA LEU A 6 17.62 -26.08 -5.13
C LEU A 6 17.21 -24.65 -5.47
N LEU A 7 17.66 -23.67 -4.69
CA LEU A 7 17.38 -22.25 -4.92
C LEU A 7 18.20 -21.68 -6.09
N ASP A 8 19.44 -22.16 -6.29
CA ASP A 8 20.32 -21.66 -7.35
C ASP A 8 20.09 -22.32 -8.71
N ARG A 9 19.65 -23.59 -8.77
CA ARG A 9 19.62 -24.39 -10.03
C ARG A 9 18.24 -24.80 -10.51
N ARG A 10 17.17 -24.62 -9.74
CA ARG A 10 15.81 -24.92 -10.18
C ARG A 10 14.95 -23.69 -10.25
N VAL A 11 14.08 -23.69 -11.25
CA VAL A 11 12.94 -22.77 -11.33
C VAL A 11 12.02 -23.09 -10.15
N PRO A 12 11.86 -22.21 -9.14
CA PRO A 12 10.99 -22.50 -7.99
C PRO A 12 9.56 -22.85 -8.41
N ASP A 13 9.11 -22.27 -9.52
CA ASP A 13 7.77 -22.51 -10.08
C ASP A 13 7.50 -23.99 -10.42
N VAL A 14 8.53 -24.78 -10.76
CA VAL A 14 8.38 -26.22 -11.08
C VAL A 14 8.83 -27.14 -9.94
N THR A 15 9.37 -26.57 -8.86
CA THR A 15 9.82 -27.35 -7.70
C THR A 15 8.69 -27.40 -6.69
N GLY A 16 8.07 -28.58 -6.51
CA GLY A 16 7.11 -28.80 -5.43
C GLY A 16 7.78 -28.72 -4.05
N SER A 17 7.03 -28.27 -3.05
CA SER A 17 7.48 -28.24 -1.65
C SER A 17 7.28 -29.57 -0.90
N GLU A 18 6.69 -30.56 -1.55
CA GLU A 18 6.46 -31.91 -1.00
C GLU A 18 7.79 -32.59 -0.62
N GLY A 19 7.89 -33.06 0.62
CA GLY A 19 9.08 -33.71 1.16
C GLY A 19 10.21 -32.78 1.59
N LEU A 20 10.03 -31.46 1.47
CA LEU A 20 10.96 -30.46 2.03
C LEU A 20 10.61 -30.17 3.49
N THR A 21 11.56 -29.63 4.25
CA THR A 21 11.24 -29.09 5.58
C THR A 21 10.29 -27.91 5.45
N SER A 22 9.52 -27.62 6.51
CA SER A 22 8.60 -26.47 6.54
C SER A 22 9.30 -25.16 6.16
N GLU A 23 10.54 -24.99 6.59
CA GLU A 23 11.33 -23.79 6.34
C GLU A 23 11.67 -23.66 4.85
N LEU A 24 12.24 -24.71 4.26
CA LEU A 24 12.63 -24.70 2.86
C LEU A 24 11.42 -24.66 1.93
N GLY A 25 10.36 -25.40 2.26
CA GLY A 25 9.09 -25.39 1.55
C GLY A 25 8.50 -23.98 1.47
N ALA A 26 8.48 -23.26 2.59
CA ALA A 26 7.93 -21.91 2.65
C ALA A 26 8.74 -20.88 1.83
N GLU A 27 10.07 -20.99 1.75
CA GLU A 27 10.86 -20.11 0.87
C GLU A 27 10.64 -20.43 -0.61
N ILE A 28 10.65 -21.72 -0.99
CA ILE A 28 10.43 -22.13 -2.39
C ILE A 28 9.03 -21.72 -2.85
N ASP A 29 8.02 -21.95 -2.02
CA ASP A 29 6.65 -21.56 -2.30
C ASP A 29 6.48 -20.03 -2.33
N TRP A 30 7.17 -19.28 -1.46
CA TRP A 30 7.19 -17.82 -1.52
C TRP A 30 7.75 -17.31 -2.86
N LEU A 31 8.90 -17.84 -3.29
CA LEU A 31 9.54 -17.48 -4.56
C LEU A 31 8.68 -17.86 -5.77
N ALA A 32 7.95 -18.98 -5.67
CA ALA A 32 7.04 -19.48 -6.69
C ALA A 32 5.63 -18.85 -6.66
N GLY A 33 5.32 -18.02 -5.65
CA GLY A 33 3.99 -17.44 -5.46
C GLY A 33 2.91 -18.42 -4.99
N ARG A 34 3.28 -19.54 -4.36
CA ARG A 34 2.39 -20.58 -3.84
C ARG A 34 2.16 -20.44 -2.33
N PHE A 35 1.53 -19.37 -1.89
CA PHE A 35 1.44 -19.05 -0.45
C PHE A 35 0.28 -19.73 0.30
N ALA A 36 -0.70 -20.33 -0.39
CA ALA A 36 -1.92 -20.86 0.23
C ALA A 36 -1.68 -21.82 1.42
N PRO A 37 -0.75 -22.80 1.34
CA PRO A 37 -0.50 -23.72 2.46
C PRO A 37 -0.05 -23.04 3.75
N TRP A 38 0.55 -21.85 3.61
CA TRP A 38 1.18 -21.11 4.71
C TRP A 38 0.25 -20.08 5.35
N THR A 39 -0.97 -19.94 4.82
CA THR A 39 -2.00 -19.04 5.36
C THR A 39 -2.92 -19.72 6.38
N SER A 40 -3.01 -21.05 6.39
CA SER A 40 -3.93 -21.80 7.25
C SER A 40 -3.41 -21.95 8.69
N GLY A 41 -4.32 -22.08 9.65
CA GLY A 41 -4.04 -22.35 11.08
C GLY A 41 -3.17 -23.57 11.34
N GLU A 42 -3.27 -24.57 10.47
CA GLU A 42 -2.91 -25.95 10.76
C GLU A 42 -1.41 -26.25 10.62
N ALA A 43 -0.70 -25.50 9.78
CA ALA A 43 0.74 -25.70 9.62
C ALA A 43 1.52 -25.08 10.80
N PRO A 44 2.40 -25.83 11.48
CA PRO A 44 3.28 -25.31 12.52
C PRO A 44 4.41 -24.49 11.87
N VAL A 45 4.09 -23.27 11.45
CA VAL A 45 5.03 -22.34 10.83
C VAL A 45 5.33 -21.17 11.73
N ASP A 46 6.54 -20.63 11.59
CA ASP A 46 6.93 -19.41 12.27
C ASP A 46 5.91 -18.27 11.98
N PRO A 47 5.47 -17.51 12.99
CA PRO A 47 4.54 -16.41 12.81
C PRO A 47 4.92 -15.43 11.69
N GLY A 48 6.21 -15.14 11.49
CA GLY A 48 6.67 -14.24 10.44
C GLY A 48 6.44 -14.79 9.03
N VAL A 49 6.60 -16.10 8.84
CA VAL A 49 6.33 -16.79 7.56
C VAL A 49 4.84 -16.73 7.24
N ARG A 50 3.98 -16.98 8.23
CA ARG A 50 2.52 -16.89 8.10
C ARG A 50 2.07 -15.49 7.72
N VAL A 51 2.59 -14.46 8.39
CA VAL A 51 2.27 -13.07 8.05
C VAL A 51 2.66 -12.77 6.60
N ARG A 52 3.86 -13.15 6.16
CA ARG A 52 4.28 -12.96 4.76
C ARG A 52 3.31 -13.62 3.78
N ALA A 53 2.87 -14.84 4.07
CA ALA A 53 1.89 -15.54 3.24
C ALA A 53 0.54 -14.82 3.20
N LEU A 54 0.04 -14.31 4.34
CA LEU A 54 -1.20 -13.53 4.40
C LEU A 54 -1.11 -12.24 3.57
N VAL A 55 0.02 -11.52 3.64
CA VAL A 55 0.25 -10.33 2.81
C VAL A 55 0.25 -10.68 1.31
N GLN A 56 0.87 -11.80 0.91
CA GLN A 56 0.84 -12.23 -0.49
C GLN A 56 -0.55 -12.65 -0.96
N ALA A 57 -1.36 -13.20 -0.06
CA ALA A 57 -2.74 -13.60 -0.33
C ALA A 57 -3.73 -12.42 -0.42
N GLY A 58 -3.28 -11.18 -0.22
CA GLY A 58 -4.16 -10.03 -0.17
C GLY A 58 -5.02 -9.98 1.11
N ARG A 59 -4.51 -10.53 2.21
CA ARG A 59 -5.16 -10.56 3.54
C ARG A 59 -4.40 -9.65 4.52
N ALA A 60 -4.11 -8.41 4.13
CA ALA A 60 -3.31 -7.48 4.94
C ALA A 60 -3.84 -7.22 6.36
N MET A 61 -5.17 -7.19 6.55
CA MET A 61 -5.74 -6.97 7.89
C MET A 61 -5.44 -8.11 8.85
N GLU A 62 -5.56 -9.35 8.39
CA GLU A 62 -5.21 -10.53 9.17
C GLU A 62 -3.71 -10.58 9.42
N ALA A 63 -2.90 -10.28 8.39
CA ALA A 63 -1.45 -10.18 8.52
C ALA A 63 -1.05 -9.21 9.64
N ARG A 64 -1.67 -8.03 9.72
CA ARG A 64 -1.45 -7.04 10.80
C ARG A 64 -1.82 -7.59 12.17
N GLN A 65 -2.94 -8.29 12.28
CA GLN A 65 -3.39 -8.89 13.53
C GLN A 65 -2.34 -9.91 14.03
N HIS A 66 -1.80 -10.72 13.13
CA HIS A 66 -0.72 -11.67 13.43
C HIS A 66 0.63 -11.01 13.70
N LEU A 67 0.95 -9.87 13.08
CA LEU A 67 2.18 -9.10 13.36
C LEU A 67 2.28 -8.65 14.82
N GLY A 68 1.16 -8.42 15.50
CA GLY A 68 1.13 -8.13 16.94
C GLY A 68 1.78 -9.24 17.78
N ASN A 69 1.68 -10.48 17.32
CA ASN A 69 2.23 -11.67 18.00
C ASN A 69 3.66 -11.98 17.58
N VAL A 70 4.14 -11.40 16.48
CA VAL A 70 5.53 -11.57 16.04
C VAL A 70 6.46 -10.92 17.06
N GLY A 71 7.40 -11.71 17.59
CA GLY A 71 8.38 -11.28 18.58
C GLY A 71 7.99 -11.55 20.04
N VAL A 72 6.78 -12.05 20.32
CA VAL A 72 6.39 -12.48 21.69
C VAL A 72 7.08 -13.78 22.09
N GLY A 73 7.42 -14.65 21.13
CA GLY A 73 8.12 -15.92 21.33
C GLY A 73 9.45 -16.01 20.57
N PRO A 74 10.16 -17.15 20.62
CA PRO A 74 11.31 -17.41 19.76
C PRO A 74 10.92 -17.24 18.29
N THR A 75 11.63 -16.38 17.56
CA THR A 75 11.47 -16.18 16.12
C THR A 75 12.71 -16.74 15.44
N THR A 76 12.50 -17.65 14.49
CA THR A 76 13.56 -18.20 13.65
C THR A 76 14.16 -17.10 12.77
N THR A 77 15.35 -17.30 12.19
CA THR A 77 15.90 -16.34 11.22
C THR A 77 14.94 -16.14 10.05
N GLN A 78 14.34 -17.24 9.58
CA GLN A 78 13.37 -17.21 8.50
C GLN A 78 12.14 -16.40 8.87
N GLY A 79 11.57 -16.65 10.05
CA GLY A 79 10.49 -15.87 10.62
C GLY A 79 10.78 -14.38 10.65
N TRP A 80 11.98 -14.01 11.11
CA TRP A 80 12.40 -12.63 11.20
C TRP A 80 12.52 -11.96 9.82
N VAL A 81 13.12 -12.64 8.83
CA VAL A 81 13.23 -12.15 7.44
C VAL A 81 11.84 -11.99 6.81
N ALA A 82 10.97 -12.99 6.98
CA ALA A 82 9.61 -12.96 6.46
C ALA A 82 8.76 -11.84 7.11
N ALA A 83 8.91 -11.64 8.42
CA ALA A 83 8.27 -10.56 9.14
C ALA A 83 8.78 -9.18 8.71
N ALA A 84 10.10 -8.99 8.53
CA ALA A 84 10.66 -7.74 8.02
C ALA A 84 10.06 -7.36 6.66
N TRP A 85 9.93 -8.34 5.76
CA TRP A 85 9.27 -8.15 4.48
C TRP A 85 7.81 -7.73 4.61
N ALA A 86 7.04 -8.40 5.47
CA ALA A 86 5.63 -8.11 5.66
C ALA A 86 5.39 -6.77 6.36
N VAL A 87 6.21 -6.44 7.36
CA VAL A 87 6.13 -5.19 8.11
C VAL A 87 6.36 -3.99 7.19
N SER A 88 7.32 -4.07 6.26
CA SER A 88 7.54 -3.04 5.23
C SER A 88 6.35 -2.78 4.29
N ARG A 89 5.33 -3.64 4.34
CA ARG A 89 4.15 -3.66 3.47
C ARG A 89 2.82 -3.60 4.19
N THR A 90 2.76 -3.75 5.49
CA THR A 90 1.47 -3.78 6.21
C THR A 90 1.63 -3.42 7.68
N GLY A 91 2.85 -3.51 8.21
CA GLY A 91 3.09 -3.46 9.64
C GLY A 91 3.17 -2.02 10.18
N PRO A 92 2.74 -1.81 11.42
CA PRO A 92 2.96 -0.56 12.11
C PRO A 92 4.44 -0.45 12.54
N ALA A 93 4.95 0.78 12.66
CA ALA A 93 6.39 1.06 12.86
C ALA A 93 6.94 0.42 14.15
N GLU A 94 6.10 0.27 15.17
CA GLU A 94 6.48 -0.32 16.46
C GLU A 94 6.87 -1.79 16.34
N VAL A 95 6.29 -2.52 15.39
CA VAL A 95 6.69 -3.91 15.11
C VAL A 95 8.08 -3.95 14.49
N ALA A 96 8.41 -2.97 13.64
CA ALA A 96 9.74 -2.86 13.05
C ALA A 96 10.79 -2.60 14.13
N ASP A 97 10.52 -1.71 15.09
CA ASP A 97 11.41 -1.45 16.23
C ASP A 97 11.65 -2.71 17.06
N ARG A 98 10.60 -3.49 17.36
CA ARG A 98 10.74 -4.76 18.10
C ARG A 98 11.60 -5.78 17.34
N LEU A 99 11.37 -5.92 16.03
CA LEU A 99 12.16 -6.82 15.18
C LEU A 99 13.62 -6.37 15.11
N MET A 100 13.88 -5.06 15.01
CA MET A 100 15.23 -4.49 15.01
C MET A 100 15.97 -4.75 16.33
N GLN A 101 15.32 -4.52 17.47
CA GLN A 101 15.90 -4.76 18.80
C GLN A 101 16.25 -6.23 19.02
N ARG A 102 15.40 -7.13 18.52
CA ARG A 102 15.59 -8.58 18.67
C ARG A 102 16.67 -9.13 17.75
N GLY A 103 16.71 -8.64 16.51
CA GLY A 103 17.56 -9.18 15.45
C GLY A 103 17.17 -10.60 14.99
N PRO A 104 17.86 -11.14 13.97
CA PRO A 104 17.67 -12.51 13.51
C PRO A 104 18.16 -13.49 14.58
N GLY A 105 17.36 -14.54 14.85
CA GLY A 105 17.66 -15.54 15.88
C GLY A 105 18.72 -16.59 15.51
N GLY A 106 19.35 -16.51 14.33
CA GLY A 106 20.27 -17.54 13.83
C GLY A 106 21.50 -16.97 13.12
N GLY A 107 22.16 -17.84 12.35
CA GLY A 107 23.51 -17.59 11.83
C GLY A 107 23.58 -16.54 10.72
N GLU A 108 24.55 -15.65 10.86
CA GLU A 108 24.98 -14.72 9.82
C GLU A 108 26.39 -15.10 9.38
N ARG A 109 26.63 -15.16 8.06
CA ARG A 109 27.95 -15.42 7.47
C ARG A 109 28.24 -14.37 6.41
N ASP A 110 29.19 -13.50 6.71
CA ASP A 110 29.60 -12.32 5.94
C ASP A 110 28.42 -11.54 5.34
N GLY A 111 27.56 -11.02 6.21
CA GLY A 111 26.42 -10.19 5.82
C GLY A 111 25.23 -10.95 5.23
N PHE A 112 25.27 -12.29 5.23
CA PHE A 112 24.22 -13.13 4.66
C PHE A 112 23.55 -14.00 5.74
N LEU A 113 22.22 -14.04 5.74
CA LEU A 113 21.42 -14.75 6.74
C LEU A 113 21.13 -16.19 6.32
N PHE A 114 21.14 -17.10 7.29
CA PHE A 114 20.86 -18.52 7.07
C PHE A 114 19.91 -19.09 8.13
N GLN A 115 19.10 -20.06 7.71
CA GLN A 115 18.38 -20.98 8.59
C GLN A 115 18.84 -22.40 8.27
N GLY A 116 19.73 -22.95 9.10
CA GLY A 116 20.48 -24.16 8.73
C GLY A 116 21.29 -23.91 7.46
N ASP A 117 21.03 -24.70 6.42
CA ASP A 117 21.66 -24.59 5.09
C ASP A 117 20.84 -23.78 4.08
N VAL A 118 19.71 -23.20 4.50
CA VAL A 118 18.85 -22.40 3.63
C VAL A 118 19.33 -20.95 3.65
N PRO A 119 19.81 -20.40 2.51
CA PRO A 119 20.12 -18.99 2.38
C PRO A 119 18.83 -18.16 2.43
N LEU A 120 18.82 -17.09 3.25
CA LEU A 120 17.65 -16.20 3.42
C LEU A 120 17.89 -14.77 2.92
N GLY A 121 19.03 -14.54 2.27
CA GLY A 121 19.39 -13.26 1.67
C GLY A 121 20.36 -12.42 2.50
N PRO A 122 20.82 -11.28 1.95
CA PRO A 122 21.63 -10.31 2.67
C PRO A 122 20.89 -9.77 3.90
N ARG A 123 21.58 -9.62 5.03
CA ARG A 123 21.03 -9.00 6.23
C ARG A 123 20.54 -7.58 5.95
N SER A 124 21.32 -6.83 5.19
CA SER A 124 21.01 -5.45 4.78
C SER A 124 19.68 -5.34 4.03
N LEU A 125 19.22 -6.39 3.33
CA LEU A 125 17.89 -6.42 2.71
C LEU A 125 16.79 -6.32 3.77
N SER A 126 16.86 -7.17 4.79
CA SER A 126 15.83 -7.23 5.83
C SER A 126 15.87 -6.01 6.75
N VAL A 127 17.06 -5.54 7.11
CA VAL A 127 17.23 -4.31 7.91
C VAL A 127 16.73 -3.09 7.11
N GLY A 128 17.04 -3.00 5.81
CA GLY A 128 16.53 -1.92 4.95
C GLY A 128 15.01 -1.90 4.86
N LEU A 129 14.36 -3.07 4.83
CA LEU A 129 12.90 -3.19 4.86
C LEU A 129 12.29 -2.77 6.21
N LEU A 130 12.99 -3.02 7.32
CA LEU A 130 12.57 -2.54 8.64
C LEU A 130 12.75 -1.02 8.77
N GLU A 131 13.85 -0.45 8.30
CA GLU A 131 14.04 1.01 8.25
C GLU A 131 12.98 1.69 7.39
N LEU A 132 12.60 1.07 6.27
CA LEU A 132 11.50 1.57 5.45
C LEU A 132 10.18 1.60 6.24
N ALA A 133 9.87 0.55 7.00
CA ALA A 133 8.66 0.50 7.83
C ALA A 133 8.65 1.55 8.95
N ARG A 134 9.82 1.95 9.44
CA ARG A 134 10.01 3.04 10.42
C ARG A 134 9.89 4.43 9.79
N GLY A 135 9.81 4.53 8.46
CA GLY A 135 9.81 5.78 7.72
C GLY A 135 11.20 6.37 7.46
N ASN A 136 12.27 5.65 7.78
CA ASN A 136 13.66 6.07 7.60
C ASN A 136 14.16 5.73 6.19
N HIS A 137 13.62 6.44 5.19
CA HIS A 137 13.81 6.08 3.79
C HIS A 137 15.26 6.19 3.31
N ASP A 138 16.03 7.17 3.77
CA ASP A 138 17.44 7.33 3.38
C ASP A 138 18.30 6.15 3.85
N ALA A 139 18.11 5.73 5.11
CA ALA A 139 18.75 4.55 5.66
C ALA A 139 18.33 3.28 4.90
N ALA A 140 17.04 3.14 4.60
CA ALA A 140 16.52 2.03 3.82
C ALA A 140 17.15 1.96 2.42
N ILE A 141 17.28 3.09 1.71
CA ILE A 141 17.91 3.16 0.38
C ILE A 141 19.37 2.72 0.44
N GLY A 142 20.14 3.23 1.42
CA GLY A 142 21.53 2.85 1.62
C GLY A 142 21.70 1.34 1.86
N LEU A 143 20.92 0.79 2.78
CA LEU A 143 20.94 -0.64 3.12
C LEU A 143 20.48 -1.54 1.97
N LEU A 144 19.46 -1.13 1.21
CA LEU A 144 19.01 -1.86 0.03
C LEU A 144 20.05 -1.82 -1.09
N GLY A 145 20.79 -0.71 -1.24
CA GLY A 145 21.94 -0.62 -2.14
C GLY A 145 23.05 -1.60 -1.76
N GLU A 146 23.41 -1.67 -0.48
CA GLU A 146 24.35 -2.67 0.05
C GLU A 146 23.85 -4.10 -0.21
N ALA A 147 22.56 -4.35 0.01
CA ALA A 147 21.95 -5.65 -0.23
C ALA A 147 22.05 -6.10 -1.69
N VAL A 148 21.95 -5.17 -2.66
CA VAL A 148 22.19 -5.48 -4.08
C VAL A 148 23.63 -5.95 -4.27
N SER A 149 24.62 -5.22 -3.75
CA SER A 149 26.03 -5.58 -3.88
C SER A 149 26.35 -6.94 -3.25
N VAL A 150 25.90 -7.19 -2.02
CA VAL A 150 26.11 -8.47 -1.32
C VAL A 150 25.38 -9.61 -2.02
N GLY A 151 24.14 -9.39 -2.45
CA GLY A 151 23.32 -10.37 -3.15
C GLY A 151 23.93 -10.78 -4.49
N ASP A 152 24.39 -9.84 -5.30
CA ASP A 152 25.01 -10.12 -6.60
C ASP A 152 26.28 -10.96 -6.49
N LEU A 153 27.05 -10.76 -5.42
CA LEU A 153 28.28 -11.52 -5.17
C LEU A 153 28.01 -12.96 -4.70
N ARG A 154 26.91 -13.21 -3.99
CA ARG A 154 26.69 -14.47 -3.25
C ARG A 154 25.55 -15.33 -3.77
N GLY A 155 24.54 -14.72 -4.37
CA GLY A 155 23.32 -15.40 -4.81
C GLY A 155 22.54 -14.49 -5.75
N PRO A 156 22.71 -14.62 -7.08
CA PRO A 156 22.13 -13.70 -8.06
C PRO A 156 20.61 -13.48 -7.91
N ALA A 157 19.87 -14.50 -7.48
CA ALA A 157 18.44 -14.39 -7.16
C ALA A 157 18.16 -13.40 -6.02
N TRP A 158 19.00 -13.38 -4.99
CA TRP A 158 18.91 -12.43 -3.89
C TRP A 158 19.35 -11.02 -4.31
N GLY A 159 20.34 -10.89 -5.18
CA GLY A 159 20.69 -9.61 -5.82
C GLY A 159 19.51 -9.04 -6.62
N ALA A 160 18.87 -9.85 -7.46
CA ALA A 160 17.65 -9.46 -8.19
C ALA A 160 16.50 -9.09 -7.24
N ARG A 161 16.33 -9.84 -6.14
CA ARG A 161 15.33 -9.54 -5.11
C ARG A 161 15.58 -8.20 -4.42
N ALA A 162 16.83 -7.88 -4.10
CA ALA A 162 17.22 -6.60 -3.51
C ALA A 162 16.99 -5.44 -4.49
N ARG A 163 17.32 -5.61 -5.78
CA ARG A 163 17.02 -4.62 -6.83
C ARG A 163 15.52 -4.36 -6.98
N LEU A 164 14.68 -5.40 -6.86
CA LEU A 164 13.23 -5.26 -6.85
C LEU A 164 12.76 -4.37 -5.69
N GLU A 165 13.25 -4.60 -4.47
CA GLU A 165 12.88 -3.75 -3.32
C GLU A 165 13.44 -2.33 -3.42
N LEU A 166 14.71 -2.17 -3.81
CA LEU A 166 15.31 -0.85 -4.03
C LEU A 166 14.52 -0.06 -5.07
N GLY A 167 14.20 -0.73 -6.18
CA GLY A 167 13.42 -0.15 -7.27
C GLY A 167 11.98 0.18 -6.87
N ARG A 168 11.38 -0.59 -5.95
CA ARG A 168 10.08 -0.28 -5.33
C ARG A 168 10.17 0.98 -4.47
N VAL A 169 11.15 1.07 -3.56
CA VAL A 169 11.32 2.24 -2.69
C VAL A 169 11.57 3.53 -3.48
N LEU A 170 12.42 3.46 -4.51
CA LEU A 170 12.72 4.61 -5.38
C LEU A 170 11.61 4.92 -6.39
N GLY A 171 10.71 3.97 -6.65
CA GLY A 171 9.61 4.10 -7.62
C GLY A 171 8.28 4.53 -7.02
N ASP A 172 7.95 4.05 -5.83
CA ASP A 172 6.71 4.32 -5.09
C ASP A 172 6.72 5.67 -4.36
N GLY A 173 7.65 6.57 -4.73
CA GLY A 173 8.03 7.84 -4.08
C GLY A 173 6.94 8.90 -3.93
N SER A 174 5.68 8.50 -3.77
CA SER A 174 4.52 9.26 -3.28
C SER A 174 4.71 9.94 -1.90
N GLY A 175 5.94 10.12 -1.45
CA GLY A 175 6.26 10.80 -0.20
C GLY A 175 7.71 11.20 0.02
N LEU A 176 8.60 10.94 -0.94
CA LEU A 176 10.00 11.38 -0.89
C LEU A 176 10.24 12.39 -1.99
N ASP A 177 10.91 13.48 -1.66
CA ASP A 177 11.44 14.43 -2.63
C ASP A 177 12.68 13.83 -3.32
N LEU A 178 12.44 12.77 -4.09
CA LEU A 178 13.49 12.12 -4.87
C LEU A 178 13.77 12.94 -6.12
N ASP A 179 15.05 13.15 -6.42
CA ASP A 179 15.45 13.73 -7.69
C ASP A 179 15.19 12.75 -8.86
N GLU A 180 15.29 13.25 -10.09
CA GLU A 180 15.07 12.43 -11.28
C GLU A 180 16.11 11.30 -11.42
N ASN A 181 17.31 11.49 -10.86
CA ASN A 181 18.36 10.49 -10.90
C ASN A 181 18.00 9.27 -10.02
N ALA A 182 17.50 9.49 -8.81
CA ALA A 182 17.00 8.46 -7.91
C ALA A 182 15.84 7.68 -8.54
N ARG A 183 14.89 8.36 -9.20
CA ARG A 183 13.81 7.71 -9.95
C ARG A 183 14.36 6.86 -11.11
N ALA A 184 15.36 7.37 -11.84
CA ALA A 184 16.01 6.64 -12.92
C ALA A 184 16.77 5.39 -12.42
N VAL A 185 17.44 5.49 -11.27
CA VAL A 185 18.04 4.33 -10.59
C VAL A 185 16.97 3.30 -10.24
N GLY A 186 15.84 3.73 -9.68
CA GLY A 186 14.73 2.85 -9.34
C GLY A 186 14.10 2.13 -10.54
N ARG A 187 13.96 2.82 -11.68
CA ARG A 187 13.51 2.22 -12.95
C ARG A 187 14.51 1.16 -13.46
N ARG A 188 15.80 1.47 -13.48
CA ARG A 188 16.86 0.54 -13.90
C ARG A 188 16.92 -0.71 -13.00
N ALA A 189 16.80 -0.53 -11.69
CA ALA A 189 16.80 -1.64 -10.73
C ALA A 189 15.64 -2.61 -10.97
N ARG A 190 14.41 -2.11 -11.17
CA ARG A 190 13.24 -2.95 -11.51
C ARG A 190 13.42 -3.68 -12.83
N LEU A 191 13.89 -2.98 -13.88
CA LEU A 191 14.10 -3.61 -15.19
C LEU A 191 15.14 -4.74 -15.09
N SER A 192 16.27 -4.48 -14.42
CA SER A 192 17.31 -5.49 -14.19
C SER A 192 16.80 -6.70 -13.40
N ALA A 193 16.01 -6.48 -12.35
CA ALA A 193 15.39 -7.56 -11.57
C ALA A 193 14.43 -8.40 -12.43
N ARG A 194 13.57 -7.75 -13.23
CA ARG A 194 12.64 -8.42 -14.16
C ARG A 194 13.39 -9.31 -15.15
N THR A 195 14.41 -8.76 -15.82
CA THR A 195 15.22 -9.51 -16.80
C THR A 195 15.84 -10.75 -16.16
N PHE A 196 16.37 -10.65 -14.94
CA PHE A 196 16.88 -11.81 -14.22
C PHE A 196 15.79 -12.84 -13.95
N PHE A 197 14.66 -12.42 -13.37
CA PHE A 197 13.57 -13.35 -13.03
C PHE A 197 12.99 -14.04 -14.27
N GLU A 198 12.83 -13.34 -15.39
CA GLU A 198 12.39 -13.92 -16.66
C GLU A 198 13.40 -14.96 -17.18
N ALA A 199 14.69 -14.60 -17.22
CA ALA A 199 15.75 -15.48 -17.71
C ALA A 199 15.96 -16.72 -16.84
N SER A 200 15.76 -16.59 -15.53
CA SER A 200 15.91 -17.68 -14.56
C SER A 200 14.61 -18.42 -14.25
N GLY A 201 13.51 -18.09 -14.93
CA GLY A 201 12.22 -18.78 -14.84
C GLY A 201 11.41 -18.50 -13.57
N TYR A 202 11.72 -17.46 -12.80
CA TYR A 202 10.92 -17.01 -11.65
C TYR A 202 9.67 -16.24 -12.12
N ARG A 203 8.68 -16.92 -12.72
CA ARG A 203 7.54 -16.28 -13.38
C ARG A 203 6.72 -15.44 -12.41
N HIS A 204 6.56 -15.90 -11.17
CA HIS A 204 5.86 -15.13 -10.15
C HIS A 204 6.54 -13.77 -9.89
N LEU A 205 7.85 -13.77 -9.61
CA LEU A 205 8.60 -12.54 -9.33
C LEU A 205 8.76 -11.66 -10.57
N ALA A 206 8.88 -12.25 -11.76
CA ALA A 206 8.86 -11.53 -13.03
C ALA A 206 7.54 -10.78 -13.21
N ALA A 207 6.40 -11.45 -12.97
CA ALA A 207 5.08 -10.84 -13.06
C ALA A 207 4.88 -9.72 -12.01
N VAL A 208 5.32 -9.92 -10.77
CA VAL A 208 5.32 -8.88 -9.73
C VAL A 208 6.14 -7.67 -10.18
N THR A 209 7.33 -7.90 -10.74
CA THR A 209 8.21 -6.80 -11.19
C THR A 209 7.63 -6.08 -12.41
N ALA A 210 7.04 -6.79 -13.36
CA ALA A 210 6.40 -6.20 -14.54
C ALA A 210 5.26 -5.24 -14.16
N ARG A 211 4.40 -5.62 -13.20
CA ARG A 211 3.33 -4.76 -12.68
C ARG A 211 3.85 -3.46 -12.04
N LEU A 212 5.04 -3.50 -11.44
CA LEU A 212 5.68 -2.30 -10.90
C LEU A 212 6.26 -1.39 -11.99
N ILE A 213 6.71 -1.93 -13.14
CA ILE A 213 7.28 -1.14 -14.24
C ILE A 213 6.17 -0.51 -15.09
N GLU A 214 5.12 -1.28 -15.39
CA GLU A 214 4.05 -0.92 -16.33
C GLU A 214 2.70 -0.81 -15.60
N PRO A 215 2.47 0.23 -14.78
CA PRO A 215 1.27 0.35 -13.96
C PRO A 215 -0.03 0.57 -14.76
N SER A 216 0.04 0.69 -16.09
CA SER A 216 -1.05 1.20 -16.95
C SER A 216 -1.68 0.16 -17.86
N SER A 217 -1.25 -1.10 -17.83
CA SER A 217 -1.84 -2.14 -18.70
C SER A 217 -3.04 -2.79 -18.00
N PRO A 218 -4.30 -2.49 -18.39
CA PRO A 218 -5.47 -3.23 -17.92
C PRO A 218 -5.28 -4.69 -18.35
N THR A 219 -4.94 -5.56 -17.41
CA THR A 219 -4.57 -6.94 -17.74
C THR A 219 -5.85 -7.74 -17.97
N THR A 220 -6.21 -7.93 -19.23
CA THR A 220 -7.31 -8.80 -19.64
C THR A 220 -6.87 -10.26 -19.52
N GLY A 221 -7.44 -11.03 -18.58
CA GLY A 221 -7.60 -12.48 -18.75
C GLY A 221 -6.54 -13.44 -18.18
N CYS A 222 -5.81 -13.10 -17.11
CA CYS A 222 -5.03 -14.12 -16.38
C CYS A 222 -5.32 -14.07 -14.88
N ASP A 223 -6.00 -15.11 -14.38
CA ASP A 223 -6.41 -15.33 -12.98
C ASP A 223 -5.23 -15.63 -12.04
N VAL A 224 -4.09 -14.97 -12.23
CA VAL A 224 -3.06 -14.93 -11.18
C VAL A 224 -3.58 -13.94 -10.14
N PRO A 225 -3.89 -14.39 -8.90
CA PRO A 225 -4.40 -13.51 -7.86
C PRO A 225 -3.49 -12.30 -7.77
N ALA A 226 -4.09 -11.12 -7.75
CA ALA A 226 -3.37 -9.87 -7.88
C ALA A 226 -2.40 -9.71 -6.69
N ILE A 227 -1.13 -10.08 -6.87
CA ILE A 227 -0.07 -9.87 -5.87
C ILE A 227 0.38 -8.42 -6.00
N ALA A 228 -0.54 -7.59 -5.54
CA ALA A 228 -0.47 -6.21 -5.11
C ALA A 228 -1.95 -5.94 -4.82
N GLU A 229 -2.34 -6.03 -3.54
CA GLU A 229 -3.65 -5.54 -3.14
C GLU A 229 -3.86 -4.19 -3.83
N PRO A 230 -5.05 -3.92 -4.40
CA PRO A 230 -5.38 -2.54 -4.74
C PRO A 230 -5.08 -1.74 -3.49
N TRP A 231 -4.33 -0.65 -3.62
CA TRP A 231 -3.96 0.16 -2.46
C TRP A 231 -5.26 0.49 -1.74
N VAL A 232 -5.48 -0.08 -0.56
CA VAL A 232 -6.78 0.07 0.09
C VAL A 232 -6.78 1.44 0.74
N GLY A 233 -7.65 2.31 0.24
CA GLY A 233 -7.91 3.59 0.87
C GLY A 233 -9.07 3.41 1.84
N HIS A 234 -8.98 3.99 3.03
CA HIS A 234 -10.07 4.04 3.99
C HIS A 234 -10.50 5.50 4.16
N LEU A 235 -11.79 5.77 3.96
CA LEU A 235 -12.46 7.03 4.28
C LEU A 235 -13.86 6.68 4.81
N VAL A 236 -13.88 5.98 5.93
CA VAL A 236 -15.09 5.38 6.49
C VAL A 236 -15.70 6.33 7.52
N PRO A 237 -16.95 6.78 7.33
CA PRO A 237 -17.63 7.65 8.29
C PRO A 237 -18.01 6.89 9.57
N GLY A 238 -18.02 7.59 10.71
CA GLY A 238 -18.41 7.07 12.02
C GLY A 238 -18.38 8.17 13.09
N PRO A 239 -18.60 7.85 14.38
CA PRO A 239 -18.43 8.81 15.48
C PRO A 239 -17.04 9.45 15.47
N GLN A 240 -16.05 8.63 15.10
CA GLN A 240 -14.76 9.07 14.59
C GLN A 240 -14.57 8.45 13.21
N TRP A 241 -14.05 9.23 12.27
CA TRP A 241 -13.78 8.79 10.92
C TRP A 241 -12.54 7.91 10.90
N THR A 242 -12.61 6.76 10.23
CA THR A 242 -11.45 5.92 10.03
C THR A 242 -10.84 6.25 8.67
N VAL A 243 -9.63 6.80 8.69
CA VAL A 243 -8.88 7.18 7.48
C VAL A 243 -7.60 6.38 7.34
N GLY A 244 -7.26 5.91 6.15
CA GLY A 244 -6.08 5.08 5.92
C GLY A 244 -5.72 4.99 4.46
N PHE A 245 -4.46 4.67 4.17
CA PHE A 245 -4.01 4.51 2.79
C PHE A 245 -2.90 3.48 2.64
N GLY A 246 -3.14 2.51 1.77
CA GLY A 246 -2.21 1.45 1.46
C GLY A 246 -1.88 0.64 2.72
N VAL A 247 -0.61 0.69 3.10
CA VAL A 247 -0.02 -0.23 4.06
C VAL A 247 0.08 0.31 5.48
N ALA A 248 -0.11 1.61 5.65
CA ALA A 248 -0.11 2.25 6.96
C ALA A 248 -1.43 1.95 7.69
N PRO A 249 -1.42 1.85 9.04
CA PRO A 249 -2.63 1.59 9.81
C PRO A 249 -3.62 2.73 9.63
N ALA A 250 -4.91 2.39 9.51
CA ALA A 250 -5.94 3.41 9.50
C ALA A 250 -5.99 4.09 10.89
N VAL A 251 -6.13 5.40 10.88
CA VAL A 251 -6.19 6.25 12.06
C VAL A 251 -7.57 6.86 12.19
N THR A 252 -8.00 7.10 13.43
CA THR A 252 -9.27 7.75 13.70
C THR A 252 -9.10 9.26 13.74
N LEU A 253 -9.96 9.99 13.03
CA LEU A 253 -10.03 11.44 13.05
C LEU A 253 -11.41 11.90 13.53
N PRO A 254 -11.50 12.99 14.30
CA PRO A 254 -12.77 13.66 14.54
C PRO A 254 -13.42 14.07 13.22
N ALA A 255 -14.74 13.89 13.13
CA ALA A 255 -15.51 14.28 11.96
C ALA A 255 -15.26 15.75 11.59
N SER A 256 -15.13 16.01 10.30
CA SER A 256 -14.97 17.36 9.75
C SER A 256 -15.69 17.46 8.42
N ARG A 257 -16.10 18.68 8.07
CA ARG A 257 -16.72 18.98 6.78
C ARG A 257 -15.83 18.57 5.60
N GLY A 258 -14.53 18.82 5.70
CA GLY A 258 -13.61 18.46 4.63
C GLY A 258 -13.44 16.94 4.47
N LEU A 259 -13.67 16.11 5.50
CA LEU A 259 -13.65 14.65 5.34
C LEU A 259 -14.81 14.16 4.47
N VAL A 260 -15.99 14.77 4.64
CA VAL A 260 -17.14 14.53 3.77
C VAL A 260 -16.81 14.90 2.32
N PHE A 261 -16.20 16.07 2.12
CA PHE A 261 -15.83 16.54 0.77
C PHE A 261 -14.80 15.61 0.12
N VAL A 262 -13.75 15.23 0.85
CA VAL A 262 -12.71 14.30 0.36
C VAL A 262 -13.32 12.95 0.02
N ARG A 263 -14.19 12.39 0.88
CA ARG A 263 -14.91 11.13 0.61
C ARG A 263 -15.73 11.21 -0.66
N GLU A 264 -16.49 12.30 -0.84
CA GLU A 264 -17.32 12.47 -2.03
C GLU A 264 -16.48 12.57 -3.31
N LEU A 265 -15.39 13.33 -3.28
CA LEU A 265 -14.49 13.45 -4.43
C LEU A 265 -13.86 12.11 -4.79
N VAL A 266 -13.44 11.34 -3.79
CA VAL A 266 -12.93 9.99 -3.98
C VAL A 266 -13.99 9.04 -4.54
N ARG A 267 -15.24 9.12 -4.03
CA ARG A 267 -16.38 8.31 -4.50
C ARG A 267 -16.67 8.52 -5.98
N ARG A 268 -16.52 9.77 -6.46
CA ARG A 268 -16.72 10.15 -7.86
C ARG A 268 -15.42 10.21 -8.66
N GLY A 269 -14.43 9.38 -8.31
CA GLY A 269 -13.09 9.46 -8.90
C GLY A 269 -13.10 9.63 -10.43
N GLY A 270 -12.32 10.60 -10.92
CA GLY A 270 -12.28 10.99 -12.33
C GLY A 270 -13.33 12.04 -12.74
N GLU A 271 -14.38 12.26 -11.96
CA GLU A 271 -15.38 13.29 -12.22
C GLU A 271 -15.05 14.63 -11.54
N GLN A 272 -15.56 15.72 -12.13
CA GLN A 272 -15.47 17.06 -11.58
C GLN A 272 -16.77 17.41 -10.84
N VAL A 273 -16.67 17.82 -9.58
CA VAL A 273 -17.78 18.20 -8.71
C VAL A 273 -17.73 19.69 -8.42
N SER A 274 -18.83 20.41 -8.61
CA SER A 274 -18.84 21.86 -8.34
C SER A 274 -18.68 22.15 -6.85
N ALA A 275 -18.02 23.26 -6.50
CA ALA A 275 -17.87 23.66 -5.10
C ALA A 275 -19.23 23.87 -4.40
N ILE A 276 -20.24 24.36 -5.13
CA ILE A 276 -21.60 24.55 -4.61
C ILE A 276 -22.25 23.22 -4.27
N GLU A 277 -22.07 22.20 -5.12
CA GLU A 277 -22.60 20.86 -4.85
C GLU A 277 -21.96 20.21 -3.62
N LEU A 278 -20.64 20.36 -3.45
CA LEU A 278 -19.95 19.91 -2.25
C LEU A 278 -20.46 20.63 -1.01
N ASP A 279 -20.65 21.95 -1.07
CA ASP A 279 -21.14 22.72 0.07
C ASP A 279 -22.55 22.28 0.50
N ARG A 280 -23.43 21.90 -0.44
CA ARG A 280 -24.77 21.34 -0.16
C ARG A 280 -24.77 19.93 0.43
N LEU A 281 -23.69 19.15 0.29
CA LEU A 281 -23.58 17.84 0.94
C LEU A 281 -23.61 17.97 2.46
N GLU A 282 -23.07 19.06 2.99
CA GLU A 282 -23.15 19.36 4.42
C GLU A 282 -24.59 19.57 4.86
N GLU A 283 -25.36 20.39 4.15
CA GLU A 283 -26.75 20.70 4.50
C GLU A 283 -27.59 19.41 4.61
N ARG A 284 -27.32 18.40 3.76
CA ARG A 284 -28.00 17.10 3.82
C ARG A 284 -27.63 16.27 5.05
N LEU A 285 -26.37 16.33 5.48
CA LEU A 285 -25.87 15.61 6.67
C LEU A 285 -26.27 16.32 7.99
N GLU A 286 -26.35 17.64 7.97
CA GLU A 286 -26.81 18.46 9.10
C GLU A 286 -28.35 18.54 9.21
N SER A 287 -29.09 18.37 8.11
CA SER A 287 -30.56 18.36 8.10
C SER A 287 -31.15 17.17 8.89
N THR A 288 -30.46 16.04 8.94
CA THR A 288 -30.73 14.96 9.90
C THR A 288 -30.60 15.38 11.37
N ALA A 289 -29.96 16.53 11.66
CA ALA A 289 -29.77 17.12 12.99
C ALA A 289 -30.49 18.48 13.19
N GLY A 290 -31.40 18.87 12.29
CA GLY A 290 -32.48 19.82 12.62
C GLY A 290 -32.19 21.33 12.48
N ARG A 291 -31.46 21.80 11.45
CA ARG A 291 -31.61 23.21 11.02
C ARG A 291 -31.25 23.44 9.55
N PRO A 292 -32.21 23.81 8.67
CA PRO A 292 -31.88 24.17 7.30
C PRO A 292 -31.47 25.65 7.19
N ARG A 293 -30.41 25.92 6.42
CA ARG A 293 -30.27 27.17 5.67
C ARG A 293 -30.38 26.80 4.18
N ARG A 294 -31.17 27.56 3.43
CA ARG A 294 -31.56 27.23 2.06
C ARG A 294 -30.60 27.91 1.08
N GLY A 295 -29.70 27.13 0.47
CA GLY A 295 -29.08 27.50 -0.80
C GLY A 295 -30.02 27.22 -1.99
N PRO A 296 -29.78 27.78 -3.18
CA PRO A 296 -30.72 27.72 -4.29
C PRO A 296 -30.79 26.32 -4.92
N ASP A 297 -31.96 25.68 -4.92
CA ASP A 297 -32.16 24.32 -5.47
C ASP A 297 -31.89 24.24 -6.98
N ARG A 298 -31.68 23.04 -7.53
CA ARG A 298 -31.65 22.77 -8.98
C ARG A 298 -32.98 23.18 -9.62
N GLU A 299 -34.11 22.90 -8.96
CA GLU A 299 -35.42 23.42 -9.38
C GLU A 299 -35.46 24.95 -9.37
N GLU A 300 -34.76 25.61 -8.44
CA GLU A 300 -34.68 27.07 -8.38
C GLU A 300 -33.83 27.64 -9.53
N LEU A 301 -32.75 26.96 -9.92
CA LEU A 301 -31.96 27.29 -11.11
C LEU A 301 -32.76 27.09 -12.41
N GLU A 302 -33.50 26.00 -12.51
CA GLU A 302 -34.40 25.72 -13.64
C GLU A 302 -35.55 26.75 -13.69
N THR A 303 -36.07 27.16 -12.53
CA THR A 303 -37.07 28.23 -12.41
C THR A 303 -36.50 29.58 -12.82
N MET A 304 -35.29 29.94 -12.41
CA MET A 304 -34.62 31.17 -12.84
C MET A 304 -34.38 31.21 -14.36
N ILE A 305 -33.99 30.09 -14.95
CA ILE A 305 -33.86 29.98 -16.41
C ILE A 305 -35.23 30.18 -17.07
N ALA A 306 -36.29 29.60 -16.52
CA ALA A 306 -37.66 29.79 -17.00
C ALA A 306 -38.17 31.24 -16.81
N GLU A 307 -37.71 31.95 -15.78
CA GLU A 307 -38.03 33.35 -15.47
C GLU A 307 -37.14 34.36 -16.24
N GLY A 308 -36.24 33.89 -17.11
CA GLY A 308 -35.43 34.75 -17.98
C GLY A 308 -34.18 35.32 -17.33
N ALA A 309 -33.63 34.65 -16.30
CA ALA A 309 -32.35 35.03 -15.70
C ALA A 309 -31.26 35.19 -16.76
N THR A 310 -30.49 36.27 -16.65
CA THR A 310 -29.45 36.55 -17.63
C THR A 310 -28.25 35.61 -17.44
N ALA A 311 -27.42 35.48 -18.47
CA ALA A 311 -26.15 34.76 -18.36
C ALA A 311 -25.23 35.34 -17.27
N GLY A 312 -25.43 36.61 -16.86
CA GLY A 312 -24.77 37.24 -15.73
C GLY A 312 -25.24 36.68 -14.39
N ASP A 313 -26.56 36.60 -14.18
CA ASP A 313 -27.16 36.10 -12.94
C ASP A 313 -26.84 34.62 -12.69
N LEU A 314 -26.84 33.83 -13.76
CA LEU A 314 -26.41 32.42 -13.73
C LEU A 314 -24.92 32.29 -13.42
N ARG A 315 -24.06 33.14 -14.00
CA ARG A 315 -22.63 33.15 -13.69
C ARG A 315 -22.37 33.53 -12.23
N GLU A 316 -23.02 34.56 -11.71
CA GLU A 316 -22.79 35.01 -10.34
C GLU A 316 -23.16 33.94 -9.31
N ARG A 317 -24.25 33.18 -9.55
CA ARG A 317 -24.63 32.04 -8.71
C ARG A 317 -23.76 30.80 -8.90
N ILE A 318 -23.35 30.46 -10.13
CA ILE A 318 -22.52 29.27 -10.42
C ILE A 318 -21.07 29.47 -9.97
N PHE A 319 -20.59 30.72 -9.98
CA PHE A 319 -19.24 31.10 -9.56
C PHE A 319 -19.27 31.85 -8.22
N ASP A 320 -20.01 31.31 -7.24
CA ASP A 320 -19.97 31.83 -5.87
C ASP A 320 -18.56 31.64 -5.28
N GLU A 321 -17.77 32.69 -5.42
CA GLU A 321 -16.39 32.81 -4.99
C GLU A 321 -16.24 32.54 -3.48
N ARG A 322 -17.24 32.88 -2.67
CA ARG A 322 -17.23 32.62 -1.23
C ARG A 322 -17.33 31.14 -0.96
N THR A 323 -18.29 30.47 -1.62
CA THR A 323 -18.47 29.01 -1.52
C THR A 323 -17.22 28.28 -2.01
N ARG A 324 -16.68 28.66 -3.18
CA ARG A 324 -15.41 28.14 -3.70
C ARG A 324 -14.27 28.24 -2.69
N SER A 325 -14.07 29.43 -2.12
CA SER A 325 -13.01 29.71 -1.14
C SER A 325 -13.20 28.88 0.14
N ARG A 326 -14.44 28.76 0.64
CA ARG A 326 -14.78 27.96 1.82
C ARG A 326 -14.49 26.48 1.61
N VAL A 327 -14.97 25.89 0.52
CA VAL A 327 -14.75 24.47 0.19
C VAL A 327 -13.26 24.18 0.02
N SER A 328 -12.55 25.01 -0.76
CA SER A 328 -11.12 24.84 -0.98
C SER A 328 -10.32 24.89 0.33
N LYS A 329 -10.61 25.84 1.22
CA LYS A 329 -9.97 25.91 2.54
C LYS A 329 -10.29 24.70 3.41
N SER A 330 -11.53 24.21 3.39
CA SER A 330 -11.97 23.05 4.16
C SER A 330 -11.26 21.76 3.72
N VAL A 331 -11.17 21.53 2.39
CA VAL A 331 -10.46 20.39 1.81
C VAL A 331 -8.98 20.45 2.18
N ARG A 332 -8.29 21.58 1.94
CA ARG A 332 -6.86 21.72 2.24
C ARG A 332 -6.53 21.50 3.72
N ARG A 333 -7.27 22.14 4.64
CA ARG A 333 -7.08 21.93 6.09
C ARG A 333 -7.32 20.48 6.51
N THR A 334 -8.26 19.80 5.87
CA THR A 334 -8.51 18.38 6.15
C THR A 334 -7.37 17.50 5.64
N ILE A 335 -6.87 17.76 4.44
CA ILE A 335 -5.70 17.05 3.90
C ILE A 335 -4.46 17.28 4.78
N GLU A 336 -4.21 18.52 5.23
CA GLU A 336 -3.14 18.85 6.17
C GLU A 336 -3.31 18.10 7.51
N ARG A 337 -4.54 18.04 8.03
CA ARG A 337 -4.85 17.28 9.25
C ARG A 337 -4.68 15.78 9.07
N ILE A 338 -5.05 15.23 7.90
CA ILE A 338 -4.82 13.82 7.59
C ILE A 338 -3.32 13.56 7.48
N GLU A 339 -2.56 14.44 6.82
CA GLU A 339 -1.12 14.26 6.67
C GLU A 339 -0.37 14.26 8.00
N SER A 340 -0.78 15.10 8.96
CA SER A 340 -0.10 15.15 10.26
C SER A 340 -0.24 13.85 11.07
N VAL A 341 -1.29 13.05 10.83
CA VAL A 341 -1.50 11.75 11.49
C VAL A 341 -1.21 10.54 10.58
N HIS A 342 -1.29 10.74 9.26
CA HIS A 342 -1.11 9.69 8.25
C HIS A 342 -0.45 10.30 6.99
N PRO A 343 0.88 10.54 7.01
CA PRO A 343 1.58 11.29 5.97
C PRO A 343 1.41 10.77 4.55
N LEU A 344 1.37 9.44 4.36
CA LEU A 344 1.19 8.83 3.03
C LEU A 344 -0.17 9.18 2.40
N LEU A 345 -1.27 9.05 3.16
CA LEU A 345 -2.62 9.40 2.71
C LEU A 345 -2.73 10.91 2.44
N GLY A 346 -2.22 11.74 3.35
CA GLY A 346 -2.28 13.18 3.21
C GLY A 346 -1.59 13.68 1.94
N ARG A 347 -0.38 13.19 1.66
CA ARG A 347 0.36 13.50 0.43
C ARG A 347 -0.37 13.01 -0.81
N HIS A 348 -0.82 11.76 -0.80
CA HIS A 348 -1.62 11.20 -1.89
C HIS A 348 -2.83 12.08 -2.21
N LEU A 349 -3.63 12.45 -1.21
CA LEU A 349 -4.81 13.30 -1.40
C LEU A 349 -4.44 14.71 -1.86
N ARG A 350 -3.34 15.29 -1.36
CA ARG A 350 -2.86 16.60 -1.83
C ARG A 350 -2.53 16.58 -3.31
N ASP A 351 -1.82 15.56 -3.76
CA ASP A 351 -1.32 15.47 -5.14
C ASP A 351 -2.43 15.11 -6.14
N THR A 352 -3.50 14.47 -5.66
CA THR A 352 -4.57 13.95 -6.51
C THR A 352 -5.89 14.70 -6.41
N ILE A 353 -6.10 15.54 -5.40
CA ILE A 353 -7.30 16.37 -5.28
C ILE A 353 -7.02 17.78 -5.79
N GLY A 354 -7.62 18.12 -6.93
CA GLY A 354 -7.72 19.49 -7.42
C GLY A 354 -8.84 20.25 -6.72
N THR A 355 -8.59 21.50 -6.32
CA THR A 355 -9.61 22.41 -5.75
C THR A 355 -9.77 23.65 -6.61
N GLY A 356 -11.01 24.11 -6.81
CA GLY A 356 -11.35 25.29 -7.60
C GLY A 356 -12.86 25.52 -7.63
N ASN A 357 -13.39 26.13 -8.70
CA ASN A 357 -14.84 26.17 -8.95
C ASN A 357 -15.41 24.75 -9.13
N TYR A 358 -14.58 23.87 -9.68
CA TYR A 358 -14.76 22.43 -9.72
C TYR A 358 -13.62 21.79 -8.93
N CYS A 359 -13.97 20.78 -8.16
CA CYS A 359 -13.04 19.96 -7.40
C CYS A 359 -13.11 18.54 -7.96
N GLY A 360 -11.99 17.82 -7.98
CA GLY A 360 -11.94 16.47 -8.53
C GLY A 360 -10.82 15.67 -7.91
N TYR A 361 -11.01 14.36 -7.85
CA TYR A 361 -9.97 13.39 -7.47
C TYR A 361 -9.47 12.67 -8.71
N THR A 362 -8.20 12.88 -9.06
CA THR A 362 -7.53 12.27 -10.22
C THR A 362 -6.55 11.18 -9.82
N GLY A 363 -6.81 10.51 -8.69
CA GLY A 363 -5.93 9.41 -8.25
C GLY A 363 -6.02 8.18 -9.17
N PRO A 364 -5.02 7.29 -9.12
CA PRO A 364 -4.95 6.12 -9.98
C PRO A 364 -6.10 5.15 -9.69
N ALA A 365 -6.65 4.54 -10.75
CA ALA A 365 -7.81 3.63 -10.69
C ALA A 365 -7.59 2.37 -9.84
N ARG A 366 -6.35 2.07 -9.44
CA ARG A 366 -5.96 0.88 -8.65
C ARG A 366 -6.22 1.00 -7.15
N ILE A 367 -6.71 2.13 -6.66
CA ILE A 367 -6.96 2.32 -5.22
C ILE A 367 -8.40 1.89 -4.94
N ALA A 368 -8.56 0.80 -4.19
CA ALA A 368 -9.87 0.35 -3.73
C ALA A 368 -10.23 1.12 -2.47
N TRP A 369 -11.12 2.10 -2.58
CA TRP A 369 -11.55 2.89 -1.44
C TRP A 369 -12.71 2.23 -0.69
N ARG A 370 -12.54 2.02 0.61
CA ARG A 370 -13.62 1.72 1.56
C ARG A 370 -14.23 3.04 2.03
N LEU A 371 -15.43 3.32 1.54
CA LEU A 371 -16.14 4.57 1.80
C LEU A 371 -17.34 4.38 2.73
N ASP A 372 -17.80 3.15 2.90
CA ASP A 372 -18.96 2.83 3.73
C ASP A 372 -18.51 2.13 5.01
N GLY A 373 -19.19 2.48 6.11
CA GLY A 373 -19.05 1.79 7.37
C GLY A 373 -19.95 0.57 7.36
N ASP A 374 -19.55 -0.49 6.67
CA ASP A 374 -20.18 -1.79 6.91
C ASP A 374 -19.78 -2.22 8.32
N ALA A 375 -20.66 -1.89 9.25
CA ALA A 375 -20.61 -2.37 10.63
C ALA A 375 -21.03 -3.85 10.73
N ASP A 376 -21.53 -4.47 9.65
CA ASP A 376 -22.09 -5.84 9.67
C ASP A 376 -21.77 -6.62 8.38
N ALA A 377 -20.54 -7.07 8.22
CA ALA A 377 -20.26 -8.26 7.40
C ALA A 377 -19.09 -9.02 8.02
N ASP A 378 -19.42 -9.90 8.96
CA ASP A 378 -18.54 -10.99 9.36
C ASP A 378 -18.21 -11.82 8.09
N PRO A 379 -16.93 -11.98 7.72
CA PRO A 379 -16.55 -12.77 6.55
C PRO A 379 -16.85 -14.28 6.70
N ALA A 380 -17.38 -14.73 7.84
CA ALA A 380 -17.74 -16.14 8.09
C ALA A 380 -19.09 -16.60 7.47
N GLU A 381 -19.90 -15.72 6.89
CA GLU A 381 -21.23 -16.08 6.32
C GLU A 381 -21.31 -16.01 4.77
N ARG A 382 -20.20 -16.13 4.04
CA ARG A 382 -20.23 -16.28 2.56
C ARG A 382 -19.52 -17.51 2.05
#